data_AF-A0A356ENI6-F1
#
_entry.id   AF-A0A356ENI6-F1
#
_cell.length_a   1.000
_cell.length_b   1.000
_cell.length_c   1.000
_cell.angle_alpha   90.00
_cell.angle_beta   90.00
_cell.angle_gamma   90.00
#
_symmetry.space_group_name_H-M   'P 1'
#
loop_
_entity.id
_entity.type
_entity.pdbx_description
1 polymer ?
#
loop_
_entity_poly.entity_id
_entity_poly.type
_entity_poly.pdbx_seq_one_letter_code
_entity_poly.pdbx_strand_id
1 'polypeptide(L)'
;MKIHSTNGPTPARRGFTLVELLTVIVIISILAGLVTVAALSAIKGAKRATISSEITQLSMALQKYKDERGDYPPDFCGLNTTVYPTAVVTNMQTAILRHLRRAFPKYTPGVTTTSPKLTGWAGFQADVFAGSGNTLDVNNMTPDAALVFWLGGMPDTAGSAKLNSFSANPANPFALGGTRLPAYFEFDEVRLTRDATTNTYRYVPPHVTSPDGAVGAENVAPYVYFQARSKEYLIRRAAPAAAWIKTYQPTSIPGVGTACPYARENATPADFATVKWFEPEKFQIICCGLDGIYLNPAATIVATNPAHVRYVAEEQNNLTTEEDDNQASFTQGSLGDWSEGK
;
A
#
# COMPACT_ATOMS: atom_id res chain seq x y z
N MET A 1 -56.15 -65.23 -47.66
CA MET A 1 -56.32 -64.15 -46.66
C MET A 1 -55.33 -63.04 -47.02
N LYS A 2 -55.79 -61.92 -47.58
CA LYS A 2 -54.95 -60.79 -48.06
C LYS A 2 -54.99 -59.69 -47.00
N ILE A 3 -53.85 -59.40 -46.36
CA ILE A 3 -53.72 -58.35 -45.36
C ILE A 3 -53.40 -57.03 -46.09
N HIS A 4 -54.27 -56.02 -45.94
CA HIS A 4 -54.03 -54.67 -46.47
C HIS A 4 -53.22 -53.88 -45.42
N SER A 5 -52.00 -53.46 -45.77
CA SER A 5 -51.18 -52.54 -44.98
C SER A 5 -51.54 -51.10 -45.34
N THR A 6 -52.12 -50.35 -44.41
CA THR A 6 -52.40 -48.91 -44.58
C THR A 6 -51.23 -48.09 -44.05
N ASN A 7 -50.34 -47.64 -44.94
CA ASN A 7 -49.30 -46.66 -44.60
C ASN A 7 -49.95 -45.28 -44.44
N GLY A 8 -50.11 -44.81 -43.20
CA GLY A 8 -50.46 -43.41 -42.92
C GLY A 8 -49.31 -42.46 -43.27
N PRO A 9 -49.58 -41.21 -43.70
CA PRO A 9 -48.54 -40.28 -44.09
C PRO A 9 -47.68 -39.90 -42.88
N THR A 10 -46.39 -40.24 -42.93
CA THR A 10 -45.40 -39.76 -41.96
C THR A 10 -45.27 -38.24 -42.07
N PRO A 11 -45.36 -37.48 -40.96
CA PRO A 11 -45.21 -36.03 -41.00
C PRO A 11 -43.83 -35.65 -41.54
N ALA A 12 -43.80 -34.82 -42.59
CA ALA A 12 -42.56 -34.33 -43.18
C ALA A 12 -41.79 -33.53 -42.13
N ARG A 13 -40.58 -33.97 -41.79
CA ARG A 13 -39.66 -33.20 -40.94
C ARG A 13 -39.29 -31.92 -41.68
N ARG A 14 -39.66 -30.76 -41.13
CA ARG A 14 -39.22 -29.46 -41.63
C ARG A 14 -37.70 -29.37 -41.44
N GLY A 15 -36.96 -29.19 -42.53
CA GLY A 15 -35.53 -28.90 -42.49
C GLY A 15 -35.29 -27.44 -42.10
N PHE A 16 -34.22 -27.19 -41.37
CA PHE A 16 -33.76 -25.83 -41.05
C PHE A 16 -33.34 -25.12 -42.33
N THR A 17 -33.83 -23.90 -42.55
CA THR A 17 -33.38 -23.07 -43.67
C THR A 17 -32.05 -22.38 -43.35
N LEU A 18 -31.26 -22.08 -44.38
CA LEU A 18 -30.00 -21.34 -44.22
C LEU A 18 -30.25 -19.97 -43.58
N VAL A 19 -31.38 -19.33 -43.90
CA VAL A 19 -31.77 -18.03 -43.34
C VAL A 19 -32.06 -18.14 -41.84
N GLU A 20 -32.78 -19.17 -41.39
CA GLU A 20 -33.03 -19.39 -39.95
C GLU A 20 -31.73 -19.64 -39.17
N LEU A 21 -30.77 -20.34 -39.76
CA LEU A 21 -29.46 -20.53 -39.13
C LEU A 21 -28.66 -19.21 -39.11
N LEU A 22 -28.70 -18.43 -40.19
CA LEU A 22 -27.99 -17.16 -40.33
C LEU A 22 -28.49 -16.11 -39.32
N THR A 23 -29.80 -16.00 -39.12
CA THR A 23 -30.35 -15.04 -38.15
C THR A 23 -29.97 -15.40 -36.71
N VAL A 24 -29.95 -16.70 -36.37
CA VAL A 24 -29.58 -17.16 -35.03
C VAL A 24 -28.11 -16.84 -34.71
N ILE A 25 -27.18 -17.10 -35.64
CA ILE A 25 -25.77 -16.78 -35.40
C ILE A 25 -25.54 -15.26 -35.30
N VAL A 26 -26.30 -14.44 -36.03
CA VAL A 26 -26.24 -12.98 -35.93
C VAL A 26 -26.69 -12.52 -34.55
N ILE A 27 -27.82 -13.03 -34.05
CA ILE A 27 -28.33 -12.68 -32.72
C ILE A 27 -27.34 -13.11 -31.63
N ILE A 28 -26.81 -14.35 -31.69
CA ILE A 28 -25.83 -14.85 -30.71
C ILE A 28 -24.56 -13.99 -30.73
N SER A 29 -24.07 -13.62 -31.91
CA SER A 29 -22.87 -12.79 -32.04
C SER A 29 -23.05 -11.40 -31.43
N ILE A 30 -24.22 -10.77 -31.64
CA ILE A 30 -24.55 -9.48 -31.03
C ILE A 30 -24.61 -9.60 -29.51
N LEU A 31 -25.32 -10.61 -28.99
CA LEU A 31 -25.44 -10.84 -27.55
C LEU A 31 -24.07 -11.12 -26.91
N ALA A 32 -23.26 -11.98 -27.53
CA ALA A 32 -21.92 -12.31 -27.05
C ALA A 32 -20.99 -11.08 -27.03
N GLY A 33 -21.07 -10.21 -28.05
CA GLY A 33 -20.32 -8.97 -28.11
C GLY A 33 -20.65 -8.02 -26.95
N LEU A 34 -21.95 -7.82 -26.66
CA LEU A 34 -22.39 -6.95 -25.57
C LEU A 34 -21.98 -7.50 -24.19
N VAL A 35 -22.10 -8.82 -23.98
CA VAL A 35 -21.70 -9.47 -22.74
C VAL A 35 -20.20 -9.34 -22.49
N THR A 36 -19.37 -9.42 -23.54
CA THR A 36 -17.91 -9.37 -23.41
C THR A 36 -17.44 -8.02 -22.85
N VAL A 37 -17.94 -6.90 -23.38
CA VAL A 37 -17.54 -5.56 -22.92
C VAL A 37 -17.97 -5.32 -21.46
N ALA A 38 -19.20 -5.72 -21.11
CA ALA A 38 -19.70 -5.61 -19.74
C ALA A 38 -18.89 -6.48 -18.76
N ALA A 39 -18.50 -7.69 -19.17
CA ALA A 39 -17.69 -8.59 -18.36
C ALA A 39 -16.32 -8.01 -18.00
N LEU A 40 -15.64 -7.33 -18.95
CA LEU A 40 -14.34 -6.69 -18.69
C LEU A 40 -14.44 -5.58 -17.64
N SER A 41 -15.48 -4.76 -17.71
CA SER A 41 -15.75 -3.73 -16.70
C SER A 41 -16.00 -4.35 -15.32
N ALA A 42 -16.83 -5.38 -15.25
CA ALA A 42 -17.12 -6.11 -14.02
C ALA A 42 -15.85 -6.74 -13.40
N ILE A 43 -14.96 -7.30 -14.21
CA ILE A 43 -13.68 -7.86 -13.75
C ILE A 43 -12.78 -6.77 -13.17
N LYS A 44 -12.66 -5.60 -13.83
CA LYS A 44 -11.90 -4.47 -13.29
C LYS A 44 -12.47 -4.00 -11.95
N GLY A 45 -13.79 -3.90 -11.85
CA GLY A 45 -14.49 -3.58 -10.59
C GLY A 45 -14.23 -4.61 -9.50
N ALA A 46 -14.25 -5.91 -9.83
CA ALA A 46 -13.95 -6.98 -8.88
C ALA A 46 -12.50 -6.90 -8.37
N LYS A 47 -11.52 -6.64 -9.26
CA LYS A 47 -10.11 -6.45 -8.86
C LYS A 47 -9.94 -5.26 -7.90
N ARG A 48 -10.58 -4.12 -8.22
CA ARG A 48 -10.63 -2.94 -7.35
C ARG A 48 -11.29 -3.24 -6.00
N ALA A 49 -12.33 -4.06 -5.97
CA ALA A 49 -12.99 -4.48 -4.73
C ALA A 49 -12.07 -5.35 -3.86
N THR A 50 -11.27 -6.24 -4.47
CA THR A 50 -10.26 -7.03 -3.75
C THR A 50 -9.23 -6.12 -3.07
N ILE A 51 -8.67 -5.15 -3.80
CA ILE A 51 -7.71 -4.19 -3.25
C ILE A 51 -8.33 -3.37 -2.11
N SER A 52 -9.56 -2.86 -2.30
CA SER A 52 -10.27 -2.09 -1.27
C SER A 52 -10.57 -2.91 -0.01
N SER A 53 -10.93 -4.19 -0.15
CA SER A 53 -11.08 -5.12 0.97
C SER A 53 -9.75 -5.33 1.71
N GLU A 54 -8.64 -5.48 0.99
CA GLU A 54 -7.32 -5.65 1.62
C GLU A 54 -6.85 -4.38 2.34
N ILE A 55 -7.07 -3.19 1.76
CA ILE A 55 -6.83 -1.91 2.44
C ILE A 55 -7.65 -1.83 3.73
N THR A 56 -8.90 -2.31 3.71
CA THR A 56 -9.75 -2.36 4.91
C THR A 56 -9.17 -3.30 5.97
N GLN A 57 -8.67 -4.47 5.57
CA GLN A 57 -8.03 -5.42 6.49
C GLN A 57 -6.74 -4.85 7.11
N LEU A 58 -5.88 -4.21 6.30
CA LEU A 58 -4.69 -3.51 6.78
C LEU A 58 -5.05 -2.36 7.74
N SER A 59 -6.11 -1.61 7.44
CA SER A 59 -6.62 -0.54 8.30
C SER A 59 -7.11 -1.07 9.65
N MET A 60 -7.80 -2.21 9.65
CA MET A 60 -8.21 -2.89 10.89
C MET A 60 -7.00 -3.39 11.69
N ALA A 61 -5.97 -3.92 11.03
CA ALA A 61 -4.74 -4.35 11.68
C ALA A 61 -4.00 -3.18 12.35
N LEU A 62 -3.93 -2.01 11.70
CA LEU A 62 -3.39 -0.78 12.29
C LEU A 62 -4.23 -0.28 13.47
N GLN A 63 -5.55 -0.40 13.38
CA GLN A 63 -6.44 -0.07 14.49
C GLN A 63 -6.17 -0.96 15.70
N LYS A 64 -6.07 -2.28 15.49
CA LYS A 64 -5.70 -3.25 16.52
C LYS A 64 -4.32 -2.94 17.11
N TYR A 65 -3.34 -2.60 16.28
CA TYR A 65 -2.02 -2.16 16.74
C TYR A 65 -2.15 -0.95 17.67
N LYS A 66 -2.91 0.08 17.28
CA LYS A 66 -3.13 1.26 18.11
C LYS A 66 -3.82 0.93 19.43
N ASP A 67 -4.80 0.02 19.42
CA ASP A 67 -5.52 -0.36 20.63
C ASP A 67 -4.60 -1.10 21.62
N GLU A 68 -3.68 -1.94 21.12
CA GLU A 68 -2.72 -2.66 21.96
C GLU A 68 -1.49 -1.83 22.36
N ARG A 69 -1.02 -0.91 21.50
CA ARG A 69 0.24 -0.16 21.66
C ARG A 69 0.06 1.31 22.00
N GLY A 70 -1.18 1.79 21.98
CA GLY A 70 -1.61 3.14 22.35
C GLY A 70 -1.51 4.19 21.23
N ASP A 71 -0.77 3.92 20.16
CA ASP A 71 -0.58 4.86 19.04
C ASP A 71 -0.43 4.10 17.71
N TYR A 72 -0.73 4.77 16.60
CA TYR A 72 -0.38 4.23 15.29
C TYR A 72 1.13 4.14 15.13
N PRO A 73 1.63 3.12 14.42
CA PRO A 73 3.07 2.96 14.25
C PRO A 73 3.67 4.07 13.36
N PRO A 74 4.94 4.44 13.57
CA PRO A 74 5.63 5.41 12.72
C PRO A 74 5.92 4.85 11.32
N ASP A 75 5.83 5.72 10.32
CA ASP A 75 6.02 5.39 8.89
C ASP A 75 7.47 5.51 8.39
N PHE A 76 8.42 5.84 9.27
CA PHE A 76 9.85 5.99 8.93
C PHE A 76 10.15 7.06 7.86
N CYS A 77 9.15 7.83 7.42
CA CYS A 77 9.33 8.92 6.48
C CYS A 77 10.22 10.01 7.11
N GLY A 78 11.19 10.53 6.35
CA GLY A 78 12.10 11.55 6.86
C GLY A 78 13.39 11.04 7.52
N LEU A 79 13.70 9.74 7.46
CA LEU A 79 14.93 9.17 8.04
C LEU A 79 16.14 9.12 7.11
N ASN A 80 15.92 9.13 5.80
CA ASN A 80 17.00 9.04 4.82
C ASN A 80 17.84 10.33 4.83
N THR A 81 19.07 10.25 5.32
CA THR A 81 20.01 11.39 5.43
C THR A 81 20.48 11.95 4.09
N THR A 82 20.33 11.19 3.00
CA THR A 82 20.65 11.64 1.64
C THR A 82 19.57 12.58 1.10
N VAL A 83 18.34 12.44 1.58
CA VAL A 83 17.17 13.21 1.14
C VAL A 83 16.84 14.34 2.11
N TYR A 84 16.93 14.08 3.42
CA TYR A 84 16.48 15.02 4.45
C TYR A 84 17.64 15.57 5.28
N PRO A 85 17.60 16.85 5.70
CA PRO A 85 18.61 17.42 6.59
C PRO A 85 18.73 16.65 7.92
N THR A 86 19.93 16.59 8.49
CA THR A 86 20.21 15.84 9.74
C THR A 86 19.27 16.19 10.90
N ALA A 87 18.85 17.46 11.03
CA ALA A 87 17.91 17.87 12.06
C ALA A 87 16.54 17.20 11.93
N VAL A 88 16.07 16.99 10.69
CA VAL A 88 14.81 16.30 10.41
C VAL A 88 14.93 14.83 10.80
N VAL A 89 16.00 14.18 10.34
CA VAL A 89 16.28 12.77 10.65
C VAL A 89 16.34 12.57 12.17
N THR A 90 17.05 13.43 12.90
CA THR A 90 17.16 13.36 14.36
C THR A 90 15.79 13.51 15.05
N ASN A 91 14.94 14.41 14.56
CA ASN A 91 13.58 14.58 15.06
C ASN A 91 12.73 13.32 14.82
N MET A 92 12.86 12.71 13.64
CA MET A 92 12.14 11.48 13.29
C MET A 92 12.62 10.29 14.13
N GLN A 93 13.94 10.11 14.28
CA GLN A 93 14.52 9.10 15.17
C GLN A 93 14.02 9.27 16.61
N THR A 94 14.02 10.51 17.13
CA THR A 94 13.49 10.81 18.48
C THR A 94 12.01 10.46 18.60
N ALA A 95 11.23 10.73 17.56
CA ALA A 95 9.83 10.42 17.52
C ALA A 95 9.54 8.91 17.48
N ILE A 96 10.34 8.14 16.74
CA ILE A 96 10.26 6.67 16.72
C ILE A 96 10.67 6.09 18.07
N LEU A 97 11.75 6.59 18.68
CA LEU A 97 12.14 6.16 20.03
C LEU A 97 11.07 6.48 21.07
N ARG A 98 10.37 7.62 20.95
CA ARG A 98 9.22 7.94 21.80
C ARG A 98 8.07 6.94 21.60
N HIS A 99 7.79 6.58 20.35
CA HIS A 99 6.80 5.54 20.04
C HIS A 99 7.20 4.19 20.66
N LEU A 100 8.45 3.77 20.48
CA LEU A 100 8.98 2.52 21.03
C LEU A 100 8.85 2.44 22.56
N ARG A 101 9.14 3.53 23.28
CA ARG A 101 8.96 3.60 24.75
C ARG A 101 7.49 3.41 25.16
N ARG A 102 6.55 3.89 24.35
CA ARG A 102 5.11 3.73 24.59
C ARG A 102 4.64 2.31 24.24
N ALA A 103 5.00 1.82 23.06
CA ALA A 103 4.59 0.52 22.54
C ALA A 103 5.26 -0.66 23.26
N PHE A 104 6.49 -0.47 23.78
CA PHE A 104 7.28 -1.48 24.48
C PHE A 104 7.94 -0.88 25.74
N PRO A 105 7.20 -0.69 26.84
CA PRO A 105 7.73 0.02 28.02
C PRO A 105 8.92 -0.64 28.72
N LYS A 106 9.08 -1.96 28.55
CA LYS A 106 10.19 -2.74 29.13
C LYS A 106 11.42 -2.83 28.20
N TYR A 107 11.32 -2.33 26.98
CA TYR A 107 12.38 -2.40 26.00
C TYR A 107 13.43 -1.32 26.24
N THR A 108 14.68 -1.74 26.38
CA THR A 108 15.86 -0.87 26.47
C THR A 108 16.79 -1.18 25.30
N PRO A 109 16.87 -0.30 24.28
CA PRO A 109 17.66 -0.58 23.08
C PRO A 109 19.15 -0.82 23.38
N GLY A 110 19.75 -1.80 22.69
CA GLY A 110 21.20 -2.04 22.62
C GLY A 110 21.83 -2.72 23.85
N VAL A 111 21.05 -3.46 24.65
CA VAL A 111 21.57 -4.20 25.81
C VAL A 111 21.93 -5.63 25.39
N THR A 112 23.17 -5.86 24.96
CA THR A 112 23.75 -7.20 24.79
C THR A 112 24.96 -7.42 25.70
N THR A 113 25.31 -8.68 25.96
CA THR A 113 26.44 -9.04 26.85
C THR A 113 27.81 -8.60 26.32
N THR A 114 27.92 -8.29 25.02
CA THR A 114 29.17 -7.89 24.35
C THR A 114 29.28 -6.39 24.03
N SER A 115 28.16 -5.66 23.97
CA SER A 115 28.13 -4.21 23.67
C SER A 115 27.09 -3.47 24.55
N PRO A 116 27.32 -3.32 25.86
CA PRO A 116 26.31 -2.83 26.81
C PRO A 116 26.06 -1.31 26.77
N LYS A 117 26.48 -0.60 25.71
CA LYS A 117 26.55 0.88 25.69
C LYS A 117 25.78 1.57 24.57
N LEU A 118 25.21 0.84 23.62
CA LEU A 118 24.43 1.50 22.57
C LEU A 118 23.07 1.85 23.14
N THR A 119 22.73 3.14 23.18
CA THR A 119 21.44 3.63 23.67
C THR A 119 20.76 4.46 22.58
N GLY A 120 19.44 4.64 22.72
CA GLY A 120 18.66 5.41 21.75
C GLY A 120 18.63 4.75 20.37
N TRP A 121 18.88 5.53 19.32
CA TRP A 121 18.72 5.07 17.95
C TRP A 121 19.74 4.00 17.56
N ALA A 122 21.01 4.18 17.93
CA ALA A 122 22.06 3.20 17.65
C ALA A 122 21.80 1.84 18.32
N GLY A 123 21.20 1.84 19.53
CA GLY A 123 20.78 0.61 20.19
C GLY A 123 19.61 -0.06 19.46
N PHE A 124 18.61 0.72 19.02
CA PHE A 124 17.48 0.19 18.27
C PHE A 124 17.91 -0.39 16.92
N GLN A 125 18.80 0.33 16.24
CA GLN A 125 19.45 -0.17 15.05
C GLN A 125 20.13 -1.50 15.36
N ALA A 126 21.00 -1.56 16.37
CA ALA A 126 21.71 -2.78 16.71
C ALA A 126 20.76 -3.95 16.98
N ASP A 127 19.64 -3.76 17.69
CA ASP A 127 18.71 -4.83 18.04
C ASP A 127 17.91 -5.37 16.83
N VAL A 128 17.54 -4.49 15.88
CA VAL A 128 16.89 -4.91 14.62
C VAL A 128 17.89 -5.50 13.63
N PHE A 129 19.16 -5.07 13.71
CA PHE A 129 20.27 -5.54 12.89
C PHE A 129 21.10 -6.68 13.54
N ALA A 130 20.70 -7.21 14.71
CA ALA A 130 21.60 -8.01 15.55
C ALA A 130 21.91 -9.42 14.98
N GLY A 131 23.07 -9.56 14.33
CA GLY A 131 23.86 -10.80 14.29
C GLY A 131 24.07 -11.46 12.92
N SER A 132 25.27 -11.31 12.35
CA SER A 132 25.88 -12.03 11.20
C SER A 132 25.13 -12.11 9.85
N GLY A 133 23.87 -11.69 9.77
CA GLY A 133 23.12 -11.56 8.52
C GLY A 133 22.15 -10.38 8.65
N ASN A 134 22.55 -9.23 8.12
CA ASN A 134 21.84 -7.94 8.14
C ASN A 134 20.32 -8.10 7.96
N THR A 135 19.56 -8.14 9.07
CA THR A 135 18.16 -8.56 9.01
C THR A 135 17.27 -7.47 8.41
N LEU A 136 17.38 -6.21 8.87
CA LEU A 136 16.66 -5.05 8.30
C LEU A 136 17.43 -3.74 8.54
N ASP A 137 17.44 -2.84 7.56
CA ASP A 137 17.98 -1.49 7.66
C ASP A 137 16.96 -0.41 8.00
N VAL A 138 16.85 -0.14 9.31
CA VAL A 138 15.94 0.88 9.84
C VAL A 138 16.34 2.32 9.52
N ASN A 139 17.57 2.61 9.11
CA ASN A 139 17.97 3.97 8.70
C ASN A 139 17.41 4.33 7.32
N ASN A 140 17.27 3.33 6.46
CA ASN A 140 16.76 3.47 5.10
C ASN A 140 15.36 2.87 4.94
N MET A 141 14.67 2.61 6.06
CA MET A 141 13.30 2.12 6.03
C MET A 141 12.34 3.18 5.50
N THR A 142 11.42 2.74 4.67
CA THR A 142 10.49 3.57 3.92
C THR A 142 9.04 3.35 4.35
N PRO A 143 8.11 4.27 4.02
CA PRO A 143 6.68 4.18 4.33
C PRO A 143 5.98 2.85 3.96
N ASP A 144 6.31 2.25 2.82
CA ASP A 144 5.84 0.93 2.39
C ASP A 144 6.37 -0.20 3.29
N ALA A 145 7.65 -0.15 3.63
CA ALA A 145 8.29 -1.13 4.47
C ALA A 145 7.87 -1.04 5.94
N ALA A 146 7.56 0.16 6.42
CA ALA A 146 7.08 0.39 7.77
C ALA A 146 5.77 -0.37 8.04
N LEU A 147 4.83 -0.38 7.09
CA LEU A 147 3.58 -1.12 7.22
C LEU A 147 3.82 -2.60 7.49
N VAL A 148 4.71 -3.20 6.69
CA VAL A 148 5.07 -4.62 6.78
C VAL A 148 5.79 -4.92 8.10
N PHE A 149 6.77 -4.08 8.46
CA PHE A 149 7.53 -4.22 9.69
C PHE A 149 6.63 -4.21 10.94
N TRP A 150 5.67 -3.28 11.01
CA TRP A 150 4.84 -3.13 12.22
C TRP A 150 3.72 -4.15 12.34
N LEU A 151 3.11 -4.55 11.22
CA LEU A 151 1.98 -5.47 11.23
C LEU A 151 2.41 -6.94 11.17
N GLY A 152 3.50 -7.23 10.46
CA GLY A 152 4.00 -8.59 10.19
C GLY A 152 5.29 -8.93 10.95
N GLY A 153 6.03 -7.93 11.44
CA GLY A 153 7.28 -8.13 12.16
C GLY A 153 8.51 -8.16 11.24
N MET A 154 9.48 -8.99 11.58
CA MET A 154 10.80 -9.05 10.94
C MET A 154 11.22 -10.49 10.70
N PRO A 155 12.00 -10.78 9.64
CA PRO A 155 12.51 -12.14 9.44
C PRO A 155 13.52 -12.51 10.53
N ASP A 156 13.69 -13.81 10.80
CA ASP A 156 14.76 -14.29 11.69
C ASP A 156 16.15 -14.31 11.02
N THR A 157 16.17 -14.24 9.69
CA THR A 157 17.40 -14.27 8.89
C THR A 157 17.23 -13.40 7.67
N ALA A 158 18.26 -12.64 7.32
CA ALA A 158 18.30 -11.83 6.11
C ALA A 158 17.88 -12.65 4.88
N GLY A 159 16.93 -12.11 4.12
CA GLY A 159 16.46 -12.75 2.89
C GLY A 159 15.35 -13.78 3.04
N SER A 160 14.92 -14.13 4.26
CA SER A 160 13.76 -15.00 4.48
C SER A 160 12.48 -14.37 3.94
N ALA A 161 11.71 -15.08 3.11
CA ALA A 161 10.39 -14.61 2.67
C ALA A 161 9.36 -14.59 3.82
N LYS A 162 9.60 -15.41 4.84
CA LYS A 162 8.76 -15.49 6.03
C LYS A 162 9.13 -14.38 7.02
N LEU A 163 8.14 -13.57 7.35
CA LEU A 163 8.20 -12.60 8.44
C LEU A 163 7.73 -13.26 9.73
N ASN A 164 8.48 -13.03 10.80
CA ASN A 164 8.06 -13.42 12.14
C ASN A 164 7.65 -12.15 12.89
N SER A 165 6.45 -12.14 13.43
CA SER A 165 5.93 -11.11 14.35
C SER A 165 6.90 -10.83 15.51
N PHE A 166 6.69 -9.77 16.29
CA PHE A 166 7.64 -9.41 17.36
C PHE A 166 7.81 -10.50 18.43
N SER A 167 9.00 -10.55 19.03
CA SER A 167 9.32 -11.47 20.12
C SER A 167 8.37 -11.27 21.31
N ALA A 168 7.99 -12.37 21.96
CA ALA A 168 7.26 -12.34 23.21
C ALA A 168 8.12 -11.84 24.39
N ASN A 169 9.44 -11.69 24.22
CA ASN A 169 10.31 -11.11 25.22
C ASN A 169 10.06 -9.59 25.33
N PRO A 170 9.49 -9.10 26.44
CA PRO A 170 9.16 -7.69 26.56
C PRO A 170 10.39 -6.79 26.74
N ALA A 171 11.55 -7.35 27.11
CA ALA A 171 12.81 -6.60 27.25
C ALA A 171 13.55 -6.43 25.92
N ASN A 172 13.30 -7.31 24.94
CA ASN A 172 13.80 -7.18 23.58
C ASN A 172 12.77 -7.73 22.59
N PRO A 173 11.84 -6.90 22.11
CA PRO A 173 10.79 -7.31 21.16
C PRO A 173 11.34 -7.61 19.75
N PHE A 174 12.59 -7.24 19.46
CA PHE A 174 13.26 -7.47 18.18
C PHE A 174 14.24 -8.65 18.23
N ALA A 175 14.28 -9.39 19.34
CA ALA A 175 15.09 -10.60 19.43
C ALA A 175 14.67 -11.61 18.35
N LEU A 176 15.65 -12.26 17.71
CA LEU A 176 15.40 -13.29 16.70
C LEU A 176 14.98 -14.62 17.35
N GLY A 177 14.14 -15.38 16.67
CA GLY A 177 13.65 -16.68 17.14
C GLY A 177 12.79 -16.61 18.41
N GLY A 178 12.71 -17.75 19.11
CA GLY A 178 11.94 -17.91 20.34
C GLY A 178 10.42 -17.82 20.16
N THR A 179 9.70 -17.64 21.26
CA THR A 179 8.24 -17.43 21.23
C THR A 179 7.91 -16.06 20.66
N ARG A 180 6.94 -16.01 19.74
CA ARG A 180 6.51 -14.78 19.06
C ARG A 180 5.10 -14.40 19.49
N LEU A 181 4.80 -13.10 19.46
CA LEU A 181 3.43 -12.60 19.62
C LEU A 181 2.60 -12.91 18.36
N PRO A 182 1.27 -12.88 18.39
CA PRO A 182 0.48 -12.94 17.15
C PRO A 182 0.80 -11.76 16.23
N ALA A 183 0.88 -11.98 14.91
CA ALA A 183 0.95 -10.87 13.96
C ALA A 183 -0.38 -10.08 13.97
N TYR A 184 -0.30 -8.79 13.63
CA TYR A 184 -1.51 -8.00 13.41
C TYR A 184 -2.11 -8.28 12.04
N PHE A 185 -1.26 -8.59 11.06
CA PHE A 185 -1.63 -8.96 9.71
C PHE A 185 -0.68 -10.06 9.21
N GLU A 186 -1.25 -11.13 8.67
CA GLU A 186 -0.49 -12.21 8.04
C GLU A 186 -0.31 -11.89 6.55
N PHE A 187 0.90 -11.49 6.18
CA PHE A 187 1.22 -11.13 4.80
C PHE A 187 1.38 -12.38 3.94
N ASP A 188 0.83 -12.32 2.72
CA ASP A 188 1.07 -13.32 1.68
C ASP A 188 2.53 -13.26 1.22
N GLU A 189 3.31 -14.31 1.52
CA GLU A 189 4.74 -14.40 1.22
C GLU A 189 5.05 -14.26 -0.27
N VAL A 190 4.13 -14.61 -1.16
CA VAL A 190 4.31 -14.48 -2.62
C VAL A 190 4.27 -13.02 -3.06
N ARG A 191 3.60 -12.16 -2.29
CA ARG A 191 3.46 -10.72 -2.56
C ARG A 191 4.38 -9.86 -1.70
N LEU A 192 5.25 -10.48 -0.90
CA LEU A 192 6.32 -9.79 -0.22
C LEU A 192 7.53 -9.67 -1.16
N THR A 193 7.94 -8.43 -1.41
CA THR A 193 9.18 -8.13 -2.11
C THR A 193 10.21 -7.63 -1.12
N ARG A 194 11.43 -8.17 -1.21
CA ARG A 194 12.58 -7.70 -0.42
C ARG A 194 13.40 -6.68 -1.20
N ASP A 195 13.76 -5.57 -0.56
CA ASP A 195 14.85 -4.71 -1.02
C ASP A 195 16.20 -5.36 -0.66
N ALA A 196 17.03 -5.66 -1.66
CA ALA A 196 18.30 -6.35 -1.43
C ALA A 196 19.35 -5.50 -0.69
N THR A 197 19.21 -4.18 -0.69
CA THR A 197 20.16 -3.25 -0.05
C THR A 197 19.82 -3.07 1.42
N THR A 198 18.55 -2.79 1.71
CA THR A 198 18.08 -2.50 3.08
C THR A 198 17.55 -3.75 3.79
N ASN A 199 17.37 -4.86 3.08
CA ASN A 199 16.65 -6.05 3.54
C ASN A 199 15.20 -5.78 3.98
N THR A 200 14.65 -4.58 3.77
CA THR A 200 13.27 -4.28 4.13
C THR A 200 12.28 -4.94 3.17
N TYR A 201 11.08 -5.22 3.66
CA TYR A 201 10.04 -5.91 2.90
C TYR A 201 8.91 -4.95 2.60
N ARG A 202 8.46 -4.95 1.34
CA ARG A 202 7.29 -4.23 0.89
C ARG A 202 6.22 -5.22 0.44
N TYR A 203 4.95 -4.84 0.59
CA TYR A 203 3.83 -5.71 0.26
C TYR A 203 3.08 -5.16 -0.96
N VAL A 204 2.91 -5.99 -1.99
CA VAL A 204 2.29 -5.55 -3.23
C VAL A 204 0.80 -5.92 -3.31
N PRO A 205 -0.06 -5.00 -3.80
CA PRO A 205 -1.48 -5.25 -4.04
C PRO A 205 -1.69 -6.36 -5.08
N PRO A 206 -2.78 -7.13 -4.97
CA PRO A 206 -3.12 -8.12 -5.97
C PRO A 206 -3.62 -7.45 -7.25
N HIS A 207 -3.36 -8.10 -8.40
CA HIS A 207 -3.86 -7.70 -9.72
C HIS A 207 -3.29 -6.41 -10.32
N VAL A 208 -2.33 -5.78 -9.65
CA VAL A 208 -1.61 -4.61 -10.14
C VAL A 208 -0.49 -5.05 -11.06
N THR A 209 -0.33 -4.33 -12.17
CA THR A 209 0.75 -4.56 -13.14
C THR A 209 1.87 -3.56 -12.92
N SER A 210 3.09 -3.91 -13.35
CA SER A 210 4.14 -2.89 -13.38
C SER A 210 3.83 -1.84 -14.47
N PRO A 211 4.23 -0.57 -14.27
CA PRO A 211 4.02 0.49 -15.25
C PRO A 211 4.70 0.23 -16.60
N ASP A 212 5.80 -0.52 -16.61
CA ASP A 212 6.62 -0.82 -17.79
C ASP A 212 6.33 -2.21 -18.40
N GLY A 213 5.37 -2.95 -17.85
CA GLY A 213 5.02 -4.31 -18.28
C GLY A 213 6.00 -5.41 -17.85
N ALA A 214 7.03 -5.09 -17.08
CA ALA A 214 7.87 -6.07 -16.39
C ALA A 214 7.05 -7.00 -15.48
N VAL A 215 7.45 -8.27 -15.44
CA VAL A 215 6.81 -9.30 -14.62
C VAL A 215 7.56 -9.44 -13.30
N GLY A 216 6.85 -9.82 -12.24
CA GLY A 216 7.43 -10.05 -10.91
C GLY A 216 6.94 -9.02 -9.90
N ALA A 217 6.72 -9.47 -8.66
CA ALA A 217 6.24 -8.61 -7.57
C ALA A 217 7.23 -7.48 -7.27
N GLU A 218 8.50 -7.68 -7.56
CA GLU A 218 9.54 -6.67 -7.39
C GLU A 218 9.37 -5.45 -8.27
N ASN A 219 8.65 -5.58 -9.39
CA ASN A 219 8.38 -4.50 -10.33
C ASN A 219 6.99 -3.86 -10.10
N VAL A 220 6.26 -4.29 -9.08
CA VAL A 220 4.93 -3.78 -8.76
C VAL A 220 5.01 -2.77 -7.62
N ALA A 221 4.33 -1.64 -7.79
CA ALA A 221 4.24 -0.62 -6.77
C ALA A 221 3.51 -1.15 -5.51
N PRO A 222 4.08 -0.97 -4.30
CA PRO A 222 3.55 -1.61 -3.09
C PRO A 222 2.28 -0.95 -2.55
N TYR A 223 1.81 -1.33 -1.36
CA TYR A 223 1.00 -0.43 -0.53
C TYR A 223 1.92 0.56 0.20
N VAL A 224 1.48 1.80 0.34
CA VAL A 224 2.23 2.84 1.06
C VAL A 224 1.43 3.32 2.26
N TYR A 225 2.10 3.39 3.41
CA TYR A 225 1.51 3.83 4.67
C TYR A 225 2.10 5.15 5.12
N PHE A 226 1.25 6.15 5.33
CA PHE A 226 1.63 7.41 5.96
C PHE A 226 0.91 7.57 7.28
N GLN A 227 1.65 7.83 8.35
CA GLN A 227 1.10 8.17 9.66
C GLN A 227 0.90 9.68 9.75
N ALA A 228 -0.27 10.15 10.20
CA ALA A 228 -0.41 11.55 10.56
C ALA A 228 0.28 11.84 11.90
N ARG A 229 1.12 12.88 11.95
CA ARG A 229 1.75 13.35 13.19
C ARG A 229 1.24 14.74 13.52
N SER A 230 0.72 14.91 14.73
CA SER A 230 0.18 16.21 15.18
C SER A 230 -0.90 16.77 14.25
N LYS A 231 -1.78 15.89 13.76
CA LYS A 231 -2.85 16.22 12.82
C LYS A 231 -2.41 16.49 11.37
N GLU A 232 -1.15 16.20 11.04
CA GLU A 232 -0.54 16.60 9.78
C GLU A 232 0.26 15.48 9.12
N TYR A 233 0.35 15.54 7.80
CA TYR A 233 1.23 14.69 6.98
C TYR A 233 2.50 15.42 6.56
N LEU A 234 2.96 16.32 7.42
CA LEU A 234 4.11 17.16 7.19
C LEU A 234 5.31 16.70 8.02
N ILE A 235 6.48 16.76 7.40
CA ILE A 235 7.77 16.65 8.05
C ILE A 235 8.23 18.08 8.32
N ARG A 236 8.16 18.52 9.57
CA ARG A 236 8.51 19.89 9.94
C ARG A 236 10.02 20.04 10.17
N ARG A 237 10.64 21.06 9.58
CA ARG A 237 11.91 21.60 10.05
C ARG A 237 11.69 22.35 11.37
N ALA A 238 12.76 22.64 12.11
CA ALA A 238 12.71 23.40 13.37
C ALA A 238 12.08 24.82 13.29
N ALA A 239 11.69 25.30 12.10
CA ALA A 239 11.01 26.57 11.89
C ALA A 239 9.68 26.37 11.14
N PRO A 240 8.60 27.11 11.49
CA PRO A 240 7.24 26.83 11.04
C PRO A 240 6.98 26.99 9.53
N ALA A 241 7.88 27.63 8.78
CA ALA A 241 7.72 27.90 7.34
C ALA A 241 8.43 26.90 6.40
N ALA A 242 9.17 25.92 6.93
CA ALA A 242 9.91 24.94 6.13
C ALA A 242 9.42 23.53 6.48
N ALA A 243 8.27 23.14 5.95
CA ALA A 243 7.72 21.80 6.06
C ALA A 243 7.84 21.06 4.73
N TRP A 244 8.06 19.76 4.79
CA TRP A 244 8.01 18.87 3.63
C TRP A 244 6.76 18.01 3.70
N ILE A 245 6.07 17.80 2.59
CA ILE A 245 5.01 16.79 2.52
C ILE A 245 5.69 15.41 2.62
N LYS A 246 5.09 14.48 3.36
CA LYS A 246 5.52 13.08 3.35
C LYS A 246 5.36 12.52 1.94
N THR A 247 6.42 11.95 1.41
CA THR A 247 6.40 11.32 0.09
C THR A 247 7.13 10.00 0.12
N TYR A 248 6.82 9.16 -0.86
CA TYR A 248 7.52 7.92 -1.11
C TYR A 248 7.61 7.68 -2.62
N GLN A 249 8.83 7.40 -3.09
CA GLN A 249 9.07 7.02 -4.48
C GLN A 249 9.90 5.72 -4.48
N PRO A 250 9.39 4.61 -5.02
CA PRO A 250 10.16 3.39 -5.21
C PRO A 250 11.14 3.58 -6.37
N THR A 251 12.34 4.10 -6.10
CA THR A 251 13.35 4.35 -7.14
C THR A 251 13.84 3.08 -7.83
N SER A 252 13.63 1.90 -7.22
CA SER A 252 13.92 0.60 -7.82
C SER A 252 12.88 0.15 -8.86
N ILE A 253 11.75 0.84 -9.00
CA ILE A 253 10.69 0.49 -9.95
C ILE A 253 10.47 1.66 -10.93
N PRO A 254 10.93 1.53 -12.18
CA PRO A 254 10.73 2.56 -13.20
C PRO A 254 9.25 2.85 -13.45
N GLY A 255 8.91 4.13 -13.66
CA GLY A 255 7.56 4.51 -14.12
C GLY A 255 6.45 4.52 -13.07
N VAL A 256 6.73 4.24 -11.80
CA VAL A 256 5.70 4.22 -10.73
C VAL A 256 5.29 5.63 -10.26
N GLY A 257 6.21 6.58 -10.32
CA GLY A 257 6.00 7.93 -9.75
C GLY A 257 6.03 7.95 -8.22
N THR A 258 5.38 8.94 -7.61
CA THR A 258 5.53 9.26 -6.18
C THR A 258 4.19 9.17 -5.45
N ALA A 259 4.12 8.36 -4.40
CA ALA A 259 3.01 8.36 -3.47
C ALA A 259 3.11 9.53 -2.50
N CYS A 260 1.99 10.21 -2.25
CA CYS A 260 1.89 11.25 -1.24
C CYS A 260 0.49 11.25 -0.58
N PRO A 261 0.36 11.69 0.68
CA PRO A 261 -0.93 11.84 1.34
C PRO A 261 -1.85 12.82 0.62
N TYR A 262 -3.13 12.51 0.63
CA TYR A 262 -4.18 13.34 0.03
C TYR A 262 -4.79 14.31 1.06
N ALA A 263 -5.11 15.51 0.59
CA ALA A 263 -5.85 16.54 1.32
C ALA A 263 -7.32 16.60 0.87
N ARG A 264 -8.20 17.08 1.75
CA ARG A 264 -9.63 17.28 1.47
C ARG A 264 -9.91 18.51 0.64
N GLU A 265 -9.05 19.52 0.76
CA GLU A 265 -9.24 20.83 0.17
C GLU A 265 -7.91 21.34 -0.36
N ASN A 266 -7.98 22.18 -1.37
CA ASN A 266 -6.82 22.86 -1.92
C ASN A 266 -6.19 23.75 -0.83
N ALA A 267 -4.87 23.69 -0.69
CA ALA A 267 -4.12 24.54 0.22
C ALA A 267 -3.13 25.39 -0.57
N THR A 268 -3.13 26.70 -0.30
CA THR A 268 -2.22 27.61 -0.99
C THR A 268 -0.80 27.58 -0.40
N PRO A 269 0.20 27.90 -1.22
CA PRO A 269 1.62 27.92 -0.87
C PRO A 269 2.09 28.48 0.44
N ALA A 270 1.42 29.52 0.93
CA ALA A 270 1.91 30.31 2.04
C ALA A 270 1.73 29.59 3.38
N ASP A 271 0.78 28.64 3.48
CA ASP A 271 0.35 28.10 4.77
C ASP A 271 0.09 26.59 4.73
N PHE A 272 1.16 25.77 4.68
CA PHE A 272 1.05 24.33 4.96
C PHE A 272 0.35 24.03 6.31
N ALA A 273 0.31 25.00 7.22
CA ALA A 273 -0.43 24.95 8.48
C ALA A 273 -1.96 24.92 8.32
N THR A 274 -2.50 25.27 7.15
CA THR A 274 -3.94 25.31 6.89
C THR A 274 -4.44 24.15 6.04
N VAL A 275 -3.54 23.28 5.57
CA VAL A 275 -3.91 22.10 4.76
C VAL A 275 -4.82 21.19 5.57
N LYS A 276 -6.03 20.96 5.07
CA LYS A 276 -6.97 20.00 5.66
C LYS A 276 -6.72 18.63 5.07
N TRP A 277 -6.06 17.76 5.83
CA TRP A 277 -5.73 16.41 5.38
C TRP A 277 -6.91 15.44 5.49
N PHE A 278 -6.93 14.40 4.66
CA PHE A 278 -7.75 13.22 4.95
C PHE A 278 -7.17 12.47 6.15
N GLU A 279 -8.04 11.96 7.02
CA GLU A 279 -7.66 11.22 8.23
C GLU A 279 -6.51 11.87 9.02
N PRO A 280 -6.62 13.16 9.41
CA PRO A 280 -5.51 13.89 10.01
C PRO A 280 -5.10 13.32 11.36
N GLU A 281 -5.96 12.60 12.07
CA GLU A 281 -5.65 12.03 13.39
C GLU A 281 -5.25 10.55 13.32
N LYS A 282 -5.15 9.97 12.12
CA LYS A 282 -4.87 8.55 11.92
C LYS A 282 -3.72 8.33 10.95
N PHE A 283 -4.03 7.82 9.77
CA PHE A 283 -3.11 7.41 8.75
C PHE A 283 -3.82 7.35 7.40
N GLN A 284 -3.04 7.26 6.33
CA GLN A 284 -3.53 6.92 5.00
C GLN A 284 -2.74 5.73 4.48
N ILE A 285 -3.46 4.70 4.01
CA ILE A 285 -2.90 3.64 3.17
C ILE A 285 -3.25 4.00 1.73
N ILE A 286 -2.27 3.95 0.82
CA ILE A 286 -2.43 4.28 -0.59
C ILE A 286 -1.99 3.10 -1.44
N CYS A 287 -2.80 2.79 -2.45
CA CYS A 287 -2.52 1.84 -3.52
C CYS A 287 -2.51 2.58 -4.85
N CYS A 288 -1.53 2.27 -5.68
CA CYS A 288 -1.28 2.76 -7.04
C CYS A 288 -2.28 2.27 -8.11
N GLY A 289 -3.49 1.90 -7.72
CA GLY A 289 -4.49 1.41 -8.67
C GLY A 289 -4.09 0.12 -9.39
N LEU A 290 -4.76 -0.21 -10.50
CA LEU A 290 -4.49 -1.39 -11.31
C LEU A 290 -3.35 -1.14 -12.31
N ASP A 291 -3.09 0.11 -12.66
CA ASP A 291 -2.04 0.50 -13.61
C ASP A 291 -0.63 0.50 -13.00
N GLY A 292 -0.53 0.50 -11.66
CA GLY A 292 0.73 0.44 -10.93
C GLY A 292 1.41 1.80 -10.74
N ILE A 293 0.69 2.90 -10.97
CA ILE A 293 1.24 4.26 -10.94
C ILE A 293 0.61 5.04 -9.80
N TYR A 294 1.42 5.69 -8.95
CA TYR A 294 0.86 6.58 -7.92
C TYR A 294 0.57 7.97 -8.44
N LEU A 295 1.53 8.54 -9.17
CA LEU A 295 1.48 9.88 -9.72
C LEU A 295 2.23 9.83 -11.04
N ASN A 296 1.92 10.75 -11.96
CA ASN A 296 2.76 11.02 -13.12
C ASN A 296 4.27 10.97 -12.75
N PRO A 297 5.04 10.02 -13.31
CA PRO A 297 6.45 9.82 -12.96
C PRO A 297 7.37 10.97 -13.37
N ALA A 298 6.94 11.80 -14.31
CA ALA A 298 7.65 13.01 -14.71
C ALA A 298 7.35 14.21 -13.79
N ALA A 299 6.32 14.12 -12.93
CA ALA A 299 6.03 15.16 -11.95
C ALA A 299 7.02 15.05 -10.79
N THR A 300 8.06 15.89 -10.81
CA THR A 300 8.94 16.05 -9.65
C THR A 300 8.15 16.68 -8.51
N ILE A 301 7.67 15.87 -7.56
CA ILE A 301 7.14 16.41 -6.30
C ILE A 301 8.32 17.01 -5.53
N VAL A 302 8.57 18.29 -5.76
CA VAL A 302 9.41 19.07 -4.85
C VAL A 302 8.64 19.15 -3.54
N ALA A 303 9.15 18.52 -2.48
CA ALA A 303 8.45 18.37 -1.20
C ALA A 303 8.10 19.70 -0.49
N THR A 304 8.51 20.85 -1.06
CA THR A 304 8.16 22.20 -0.64
C THR A 304 7.29 22.97 -1.65
N ASN A 305 6.88 22.36 -2.78
CA ASN A 305 6.07 23.02 -3.80
C ASN A 305 4.57 22.73 -3.61
N PRO A 306 3.78 23.74 -3.23
CA PRO A 306 2.35 23.65 -2.95
C PRO A 306 1.45 23.45 -4.17
N ALA A 307 1.94 23.63 -5.40
CA ALA A 307 1.24 23.13 -6.59
C ALA A 307 1.10 21.58 -6.59
N HIS A 308 1.79 20.90 -5.67
CA HIS A 308 1.84 19.44 -5.61
C HIS A 308 1.13 18.85 -4.37
N VAL A 309 0.44 19.65 -3.55
CA VAL A 309 -0.50 19.07 -2.58
C VAL A 309 -1.66 18.46 -3.39
N ARG A 310 -1.80 17.14 -3.32
CA ARG A 310 -2.92 16.45 -3.96
C ARG A 310 -4.14 16.59 -3.07
N TYR A 311 -5.22 17.09 -3.64
CA TYR A 311 -6.49 17.20 -2.96
C TYR A 311 -7.61 16.56 -3.76
N VAL A 312 -8.47 15.88 -3.03
CA VAL A 312 -9.70 15.31 -3.56
C VAL A 312 -10.83 16.03 -2.85
N ALA A 313 -11.56 16.90 -3.56
CA ALA A 313 -12.77 17.54 -3.06
C ALA A 313 -13.99 17.12 -3.92
N GLU A 314 -15.19 17.28 -3.37
CA GLU A 314 -16.47 16.89 -4.00
C GLU A 314 -16.78 17.69 -5.29
N GLU A 315 -16.25 18.91 -5.44
CA GLU A 315 -16.55 19.79 -6.59
C GLU A 315 -15.33 20.12 -7.46
N GLN A 316 -14.10 19.94 -6.96
CA GLN A 316 -12.85 20.20 -7.66
C GLN A 316 -11.77 19.20 -7.23
N ASN A 317 -11.20 18.46 -8.18
CA ASN A 317 -10.06 17.58 -7.97
C ASN A 317 -8.81 18.13 -8.71
N ASN A 318 -7.62 17.76 -8.24
CA ASN A 318 -6.37 18.00 -8.99
C ASN A 318 -5.59 16.70 -9.26
N LEU A 319 -6.33 15.59 -9.31
CA LEU A 319 -5.80 14.29 -9.65
C LEU A 319 -5.32 14.28 -11.10
N THR A 320 -4.21 13.61 -11.35
CA THR A 320 -3.80 13.31 -12.73
C THR A 320 -4.54 12.08 -13.24
N THR A 321 -4.53 11.83 -14.55
CA THR A 321 -5.18 10.63 -15.13
C THR A 321 -4.60 9.33 -14.60
N GLU A 322 -3.33 9.35 -14.16
CA GLU A 322 -2.65 8.24 -13.49
C GLU A 322 -3.12 8.02 -12.04
N GLU A 323 -3.88 8.95 -11.45
CA GLU A 323 -4.38 8.83 -10.08
C GLU A 323 -5.84 8.35 -10.01
N ASP A 324 -6.54 8.27 -11.14
CA ASP A 324 -7.99 8.03 -11.17
C ASP A 324 -8.37 6.65 -10.63
N ASP A 325 -7.52 5.64 -10.81
CA ASP A 325 -7.77 4.28 -10.32
C ASP A 325 -7.07 3.94 -9.00
N ASN A 326 -6.29 4.88 -8.44
CA ASN A 326 -5.70 4.77 -7.10
C ASN A 326 -6.78 4.53 -6.05
N GLN A 327 -6.42 3.83 -4.99
CA GLN A 327 -7.32 3.56 -3.87
C GLN A 327 -6.65 3.96 -2.56
N ALA A 328 -7.45 4.49 -1.63
CA ALA A 328 -6.96 4.90 -0.33
C ALA A 328 -7.89 4.45 0.80
N SER A 329 -7.36 4.37 2.02
CA SER A 329 -8.12 3.92 3.20
C SER A 329 -9.30 4.82 3.62
N PHE A 330 -9.42 6.01 3.02
CA PHE A 330 -10.50 6.97 3.29
C PHE A 330 -11.54 7.04 2.16
N THR A 331 -11.37 6.30 1.06
CA THR A 331 -12.33 6.23 -0.04
C THR A 331 -12.84 4.80 -0.24
N GLN A 332 -14.09 4.68 -0.67
CA GLN A 332 -14.63 3.41 -1.15
C GLN A 332 -14.49 3.38 -2.67
N GLY A 333 -13.72 2.44 -3.21
CA GLY A 333 -13.44 2.37 -4.65
C GLY A 333 -12.20 3.18 -5.04
N SER A 334 -12.17 3.71 -6.27
CA SER A 334 -11.03 4.52 -6.73
C SER A 334 -11.19 6.00 -6.42
N LEU A 335 -10.09 6.75 -6.49
CA LEU A 335 -10.11 8.20 -6.26
C LEU A 335 -10.90 8.96 -7.33
N GLY A 336 -10.86 8.50 -8.59
CA GLY A 336 -11.67 9.05 -9.68
C GLY A 336 -13.17 8.94 -9.39
N ASP A 337 -13.65 7.77 -8.95
CA ASP A 337 -15.07 7.53 -8.61
C ASP A 337 -15.55 8.46 -7.49
N TRP A 338 -14.67 8.83 -6.56
CA TRP A 338 -14.99 9.71 -5.43
C TRP A 338 -15.13 11.18 -5.87
N SER A 339 -14.34 11.60 -6.86
CA SER A 339 -14.38 12.98 -7.36
C SER A 339 -15.62 13.34 -8.16
N GLU A 340 -16.36 12.35 -8.67
CA GLU A 340 -17.58 12.57 -9.45
C GLU A 340 -18.85 12.69 -8.58
N GLY A 341 -18.71 12.70 -7.24
CA GLY A 341 -19.82 12.92 -6.31
C GLY A 341 -20.83 11.76 -6.29
N LYS A 342 -20.65 10.82 -5.36
CA LYS A 342 -21.71 9.93 -4.88
C LYS A 342 -22.17 10.34 -3.50
#